data_AF-A0A1I7UIB5-F1
#
_entry.id   AF-A0A1I7UIB5-F1
#
_cell.length_a   1.000
_cell.length_b   1.000
_cell.length_c   1.000
_cell.angle_alpha   90.00
_cell.angle_beta   90.00
_cell.angle_gamma   90.00
#
_symmetry.space_group_name_H-M   'P 1'
#
loop_
_entity.id
_entity.type
_entity.pdbx_description
1 polymer ?
#
loop_
_entity_poly.entity_id
_entity_poly.type
_entity_poly.pdbx_seq_one_letter_code
_entity_poly.pdbx_strand_id
1 'polypeptide(L)'
;MKVAFDYVQNLFRLPIARYILSDNNQNLFPQLFGITKCDELRIWTNHHIPVDELKYVLERVQVSKFLRLNLHNNSGFESGFVQFSMDHLKIKQAFWITIETFLAMDCVRIELKGNEVLPIREFVSQWLSSRNTRFEWMKISWNEERTIWNQGFRRWDAAIRDRYFKFNNYEKVDCQHGYDFLREDGLLATVVWRHNRIYFVVWHKRFQ
;
A
#
# COMPACT_ATOMS: atom_id res chain seq x y z
N MET A 1 -21.28 10.62 20.51
CA MET A 1 -20.32 9.51 20.26
C MET A 1 -18.99 9.70 20.99
N LYS A 2 -18.32 10.86 20.91
CA LYS A 2 -17.07 11.15 21.65
C LYS A 2 -17.12 10.82 23.14
N VAL A 3 -18.18 11.23 23.85
CA VAL A 3 -18.36 10.93 25.29
C VAL A 3 -18.34 9.42 25.58
N ALA A 4 -19.00 8.61 24.75
CA ALA A 4 -19.01 7.16 24.90
C ALA A 4 -17.63 6.55 24.61
N PHE A 5 -16.95 7.05 23.57
CA PHE A 5 -15.57 6.65 23.26
C PHE A 5 -14.63 6.95 24.44
N ASP A 6 -14.70 8.15 24.99
CA ASP A 6 -13.86 8.58 26.12
C ASP A 6 -14.12 7.75 27.36
N TYR A 7 -15.40 7.45 27.65
CA TYR A 7 -15.76 6.59 28.76
C TYR A 7 -15.14 5.19 28.62
N VAL A 8 -15.28 4.55 27.45
CA VAL A 8 -14.72 3.22 27.18
C VAL A 8 -13.19 3.25 27.22
N GLN A 9 -12.55 4.25 26.62
CA GLN A 9 -11.10 4.41 26.64
C GLN A 9 -10.57 4.62 28.07
N ASN A 10 -11.24 5.43 28.89
CA ASN A 10 -10.86 5.65 30.28
C ASN A 10 -11.03 4.39 31.13
N LEU A 11 -12.08 3.61 30.87
CA LEU A 11 -12.39 2.39 31.61
C LEU A 11 -11.41 1.26 31.30
N PHE A 12 -11.12 1.01 30.03
CA PHE A 12 -10.34 -0.16 29.61
C PHE A 12 -8.89 0.14 29.29
N ARG A 13 -8.55 1.38 28.90
CA ARG A 13 -7.20 1.82 28.49
C ARG A 13 -6.55 0.90 27.44
N LEU A 14 -7.38 0.29 26.60
CA LEU A 14 -6.93 -0.66 25.59
C LEU A 14 -6.44 0.06 24.34
N PRO A 15 -5.40 -0.47 23.68
CA PRO A 15 -4.97 0.03 22.39
C PRO A 15 -6.11 -0.07 21.36
N ILE A 16 -6.19 0.92 20.49
CA ILE A 16 -7.21 0.93 19.44
C ILE A 16 -6.79 -0.07 18.37
N ALA A 17 -7.43 -1.24 18.35
CA ALA A 17 -7.14 -2.25 17.34
C ALA A 17 -7.56 -1.76 15.93
N ARG A 18 -8.72 -1.11 15.82
CA ARG A 18 -9.24 -0.72 14.50
C ARG A 18 -10.10 0.52 14.55
N TYR A 19 -9.82 1.46 13.67
CA TYR A 19 -10.65 2.63 13.39
C TYR A 19 -11.21 2.59 11.97
N ILE A 20 -12.52 2.78 11.83
CA ILE A 20 -13.21 2.79 10.54
C ILE A 20 -14.08 4.03 10.43
N LEU A 21 -13.77 4.87 9.45
CA LEU A 21 -14.65 5.93 8.98
C LEU A 21 -15.28 5.51 7.65
N SER A 22 -16.62 5.47 7.63
CA SER A 22 -17.44 5.17 6.46
C SER A 22 -18.45 6.29 6.19
N ASP A 23 -19.15 6.26 5.06
CA ASP A 23 -20.11 7.29 4.65
C ASP A 23 -21.17 7.66 5.70
N ASN A 24 -21.54 6.72 6.56
CA ASN A 24 -22.57 6.93 7.58
C ASN A 24 -22.06 7.69 8.82
N ASN A 25 -20.76 7.99 8.89
CA ASN A 25 -20.10 8.49 10.10
C ASN A 25 -19.76 9.99 10.03
N GLN A 26 -20.68 10.82 9.51
CA GLN A 26 -20.46 12.25 9.22
C GLN A 26 -19.65 12.94 10.34
N ASN A 27 -18.45 13.42 9.99
CA ASN A 27 -17.53 14.18 10.84
C ASN A 27 -16.93 13.45 12.06
N LEU A 28 -17.00 12.12 12.11
CA LEU A 28 -16.32 11.31 13.13
C LEU A 28 -14.90 10.99 12.66
N PHE A 29 -14.06 12.01 12.51
CA PHE A 29 -12.68 11.83 12.06
C PHE A 29 -11.74 11.46 13.22
N PRO A 30 -10.58 10.85 12.94
CA PRO A 30 -9.63 10.43 13.99
C PRO A 30 -9.19 11.55 14.94
N GLN A 31 -9.03 12.78 14.46
CA GLN A 31 -8.60 13.91 15.29
C GLN A 31 -9.62 14.24 16.38
N LEU A 32 -10.92 14.13 16.10
CA LEU A 32 -11.98 14.32 17.09
C LEU A 32 -11.78 13.41 18.30
N PHE A 33 -11.29 12.20 18.09
CA PHE A 33 -11.07 11.19 19.12
C PHE A 33 -9.65 11.19 19.71
N GLY A 34 -8.76 12.06 19.23
CA GLY A 34 -7.37 12.10 19.66
C GLY A 34 -6.60 10.81 19.37
N ILE A 35 -6.96 10.10 18.29
CA ILE A 35 -6.33 8.83 17.94
C ILE A 35 -4.94 9.08 17.40
N THR A 36 -3.91 8.65 18.12
CA THR A 36 -2.50 8.78 17.69
C THR A 36 -1.86 7.44 17.35
N LYS A 37 -2.52 6.31 17.66
CA LYS A 37 -2.02 4.96 17.37
C LYS A 37 -3.16 3.97 17.17
N CYS A 38 -3.06 3.12 16.16
CA CYS A 38 -3.95 1.97 15.99
C CYS A 38 -3.32 0.87 15.13
N ASP A 39 -3.87 -0.35 15.16
CA ASP A 39 -3.39 -1.39 14.24
C ASP A 39 -3.93 -1.18 12.83
N GLU A 40 -5.21 -0.88 12.70
CA GLU A 40 -5.86 -0.64 11.42
C GLU A 40 -6.60 0.69 11.38
N LEU A 41 -6.35 1.49 10.33
CA LEU A 41 -7.09 2.70 10.04
C LEU A 41 -7.68 2.62 8.64
N ARG A 42 -9.00 2.72 8.54
CA ARG A 42 -9.72 2.68 7.27
C ARG A 42 -10.60 3.91 7.13
N ILE A 43 -10.25 4.78 6.21
CA ILE A 43 -11.10 5.89 5.78
C ILE A 43 -11.59 5.58 4.38
N TRP A 44 -12.88 5.30 4.26
CA TRP A 44 -13.56 5.17 3.00
C TRP A 44 -14.88 5.92 3.09
N THR A 45 -14.87 7.13 2.55
CA THR A 45 -16.04 7.98 2.42
C THR A 45 -16.06 8.56 1.00
N ASN A 46 -17.26 8.82 0.50
CA ASN A 46 -17.55 9.62 -0.68
C ASN A 46 -17.69 11.10 -0.31
N HIS A 47 -17.49 11.50 0.95
CA HIS A 47 -17.47 12.90 1.35
C HIS A 47 -16.05 13.47 1.26
N HIS A 48 -15.95 14.78 1.07
CA HIS A 48 -14.67 15.48 1.18
C HIS A 48 -14.12 15.35 2.61
N ILE A 49 -12.88 14.87 2.74
CA ILE A 49 -12.19 14.82 4.03
C ILE A 49 -11.45 16.14 4.24
N PRO A 50 -11.63 16.85 5.37
CA PRO A 50 -10.87 18.06 5.66
C PRO A 50 -9.35 17.83 5.54
N VAL A 51 -8.62 18.83 5.02
CA VAL A 51 -7.18 18.70 4.75
C VAL A 51 -6.37 18.54 6.04
N ASP A 52 -6.78 19.23 7.11
CA ASP A 52 -6.22 19.09 8.45
C ASP A 52 -6.41 17.67 9.02
N GLU A 53 -7.55 17.03 8.76
CA GLU A 53 -7.78 15.64 9.15
C GLU A 53 -6.89 14.67 8.37
N LEU A 54 -6.70 14.88 7.06
CA LEU A 54 -5.77 14.08 6.27
C LEU A 54 -4.33 14.23 6.77
N LYS A 55 -3.88 15.47 7.01
CA LYS A 55 -2.56 15.74 7.58
C LYS A 55 -2.41 15.12 8.97
N TYR A 56 -3.42 15.23 9.83
CA TYR A 56 -3.42 14.59 11.14
C TYR A 56 -3.22 13.08 11.00
N VAL A 57 -3.97 12.41 10.12
CA VAL A 57 -3.84 10.97 9.87
C VAL A 57 -2.43 10.60 9.40
N LEU A 58 -1.87 11.35 8.46
CA LEU A 58 -0.57 11.03 7.86
C LEU A 58 0.62 11.36 8.76
N GLU A 59 0.53 12.42 9.57
CA GLU A 59 1.66 12.94 10.35
C GLU A 59 1.62 12.52 11.83
N ARG A 60 0.43 12.26 12.39
CA ARG A 60 0.26 12.02 13.83
C ARG A 60 -0.17 10.60 14.18
N VAL A 61 -0.78 9.87 13.25
CA VAL A 61 -1.34 8.55 13.55
C VAL A 61 -0.37 7.45 13.17
N GLN A 62 0.10 6.71 14.18
CA GLN A 62 0.91 5.52 13.99
C GLN A 62 0.01 4.32 13.69
N VAL A 63 -0.03 3.91 12.41
CA VAL A 63 -0.77 2.73 11.96
C VAL A 63 0.20 1.58 11.73
N SER A 64 0.02 0.44 12.41
CA SER A 64 0.99 -0.66 12.36
C SER A 64 0.68 -1.74 11.31
N LYS A 65 -0.59 -2.11 11.12
CA LYS A 65 -0.99 -3.23 10.24
C LYS A 65 -1.59 -2.77 8.93
N PHE A 66 -2.65 -1.96 8.95
CA PHE A 66 -3.37 -1.64 7.71
C PHE A 66 -3.86 -0.21 7.65
N LEU A 67 -3.37 0.53 6.66
CA LEU A 67 -3.88 1.85 6.31
C LEU A 67 -4.64 1.77 5.00
N ARG A 68 -5.92 2.15 5.01
CA ARG A 68 -6.74 2.35 3.82
C ARG A 68 -7.25 3.77 3.75
N LEU A 69 -6.91 4.49 2.69
CA LEU A 69 -7.44 5.82 2.39
C LEU A 69 -8.15 5.80 1.03
N ASN A 70 -9.37 6.33 1.00
CA ASN A 70 -10.11 6.59 -0.23
C ASN A 70 -10.41 8.08 -0.36
N LEU A 71 -9.70 8.76 -1.28
CA LEU A 71 -9.68 10.21 -1.37
C LEU A 71 -10.42 10.72 -2.62
N HIS A 72 -11.54 10.08 -2.98
CA HIS A 72 -12.28 10.37 -4.24
C HIS A 72 -12.64 11.84 -4.41
N ASN A 73 -12.99 12.54 -3.33
CA ASN A 73 -13.43 13.94 -3.36
C ASN A 73 -12.37 14.91 -2.83
N ASN A 74 -11.10 14.53 -2.85
CA ASN A 74 -9.99 15.32 -2.35
C ASN A 74 -9.00 15.66 -3.47
N SER A 75 -9.47 16.04 -4.67
CA SER A 75 -8.65 16.19 -5.88
C SER A 75 -7.57 17.27 -5.84
N GLY A 76 -7.59 18.18 -4.86
CA GLY A 76 -6.55 19.19 -4.63
C GLY A 76 -5.71 18.93 -3.38
N PHE A 77 -5.76 17.72 -2.82
CA PHE A 77 -4.96 17.38 -1.66
C PHE A 77 -3.49 17.26 -2.06
N GLU A 78 -2.64 17.94 -1.30
CA GLU A 78 -1.19 17.84 -1.41
C GLU A 78 -0.61 17.52 -0.03
N SER A 79 0.43 16.71 -0.03
CA SER A 79 1.23 16.42 1.15
C SER A 79 2.70 16.48 0.76
N GLY A 80 3.54 16.83 1.73
CA GLY A 80 4.98 16.70 1.57
C GLY A 80 5.40 15.23 1.67
N PHE A 81 6.62 15.02 2.13
CA PHE A 81 7.12 13.68 2.41
C PHE A 81 6.30 12.99 3.52
N VAL A 82 5.85 11.76 3.26
CA VAL A 82 5.17 10.91 4.25
C VAL A 82 5.87 9.56 4.35
N GLN A 83 6.24 9.16 5.57
CA GLN A 83 6.85 7.84 5.80
C GLN A 83 5.76 6.79 6.05
N PHE A 84 5.61 5.85 5.12
CA PHE A 84 4.73 4.69 5.31
C PHE A 84 5.54 3.47 5.79
N SER A 85 5.18 2.92 6.94
CA SER A 85 5.79 1.71 7.50
C SER A 85 4.71 0.88 8.22
N MET A 86 3.99 0.06 7.46
CA MET A 86 2.94 -0.83 7.95
C MET A 86 2.85 -2.10 7.10
N ASP A 87 2.13 -3.12 7.57
CA ASP A 87 1.99 -4.36 6.79
C ASP A 87 1.28 -4.13 5.45
N HIS A 88 0.25 -3.29 5.42
CA HIS A 88 -0.51 -3.07 4.19
C HIS A 88 -0.92 -1.61 4.05
N LEU A 89 -0.52 -1.01 2.93
CA LEU A 89 -0.92 0.31 2.51
C LEU A 89 -1.86 0.22 1.31
N LYS A 90 -3.02 0.87 1.40
CA LYS A 90 -3.98 0.98 0.30
C LYS A 90 -4.49 2.40 0.14
N ILE A 91 -4.11 3.06 -0.96
CA ILE A 91 -4.54 4.44 -1.26
C ILE A 91 -5.25 4.48 -2.60
N LYS A 92 -6.46 5.03 -2.62
CA LYS A 92 -7.18 5.43 -3.84
C LYS A 92 -7.13 6.95 -3.98
N GLN A 93 -6.85 7.42 -5.19
CA GLN A 93 -6.44 8.80 -5.51
C GLN A 93 -5.13 9.14 -4.82
N ALA A 94 -4.09 8.40 -5.22
CA ALA A 94 -2.72 8.54 -4.74
C ALA A 94 -1.89 9.57 -5.54
N PHE A 95 -2.53 10.51 -6.25
CA PHE A 95 -1.85 11.49 -7.13
C PHE A 95 -0.90 12.41 -6.36
N TRP A 96 -1.17 12.61 -5.06
CA TRP A 96 -0.36 13.42 -4.16
C TRP A 96 0.90 12.70 -3.64
N ILE A 97 1.04 11.39 -3.89
CA ILE A 97 2.21 10.62 -3.46
C ILE A 97 3.41 11.05 -4.29
N THR A 98 4.38 11.67 -3.63
CA THR A 98 5.63 12.08 -4.27
C THR A 98 6.54 10.87 -4.55
N ILE A 99 7.52 11.06 -5.43
CA ILE A 99 8.55 10.04 -5.73
C ILE A 99 9.32 9.67 -4.46
N GLU A 100 9.70 10.65 -3.65
CA GLU A 100 10.44 10.46 -2.40
C GLU A 100 9.61 9.63 -1.42
N THR A 101 8.32 9.96 -1.28
CA THR A 101 7.38 9.20 -0.44
C THR A 101 7.26 7.75 -0.92
N PHE A 102 7.14 7.55 -2.24
CA PHE A 102 7.01 6.24 -2.85
C PHE A 102 8.26 5.35 -2.64
N LEU A 103 9.44 5.89 -2.91
CA LEU A 103 10.70 5.15 -2.74
C LEU A 103 11.07 4.90 -1.28
N ALA A 104 10.55 5.71 -0.34
CA ALA A 104 10.74 5.50 1.09
C ALA A 104 9.73 4.52 1.73
N MET A 105 8.76 3.99 0.98
CA MET A 105 7.74 3.09 1.54
C MET A 105 8.37 1.79 2.07
N ASP A 106 8.19 1.54 3.37
CA ASP A 106 8.63 0.32 4.04
C ASP A 106 7.42 -0.55 4.44
N CYS A 107 6.64 -0.94 3.44
CA CYS A 107 5.42 -1.73 3.64
C CYS A 107 5.60 -3.18 3.17
N VAL A 108 4.82 -4.11 3.74
CA VAL A 108 4.80 -5.51 3.25
C VAL A 108 4.01 -5.61 1.94
N ARG A 109 2.89 -4.88 1.87
CA ARG A 109 1.95 -4.88 0.75
C ARG A 109 1.53 -3.47 0.39
N ILE A 110 1.53 -3.13 -0.91
CA ILE A 110 1.21 -1.79 -1.39
C ILE A 110 0.16 -1.86 -2.49
N GLU A 111 -0.95 -1.14 -2.35
CA GLU A 111 -1.96 -0.95 -3.40
C GLU A 111 -2.21 0.55 -3.63
N LEU A 112 -1.81 1.06 -4.80
CA LEU A 112 -2.04 2.45 -5.19
C LEU A 112 -2.90 2.52 -6.45
N LYS A 113 -3.79 3.52 -6.49
CA LYS A 113 -4.63 3.82 -7.65
C LYS A 113 -4.78 5.32 -7.81
N GLY A 114 -4.77 5.80 -9.06
CA GLY A 114 -4.95 7.22 -9.35
C GLY A 114 -3.76 8.04 -8.86
N ASN A 115 -2.57 7.46 -8.98
CA ASN A 115 -1.27 8.10 -8.78
C ASN A 115 -0.80 8.75 -10.08
N GLU A 116 0.12 9.71 -9.96
CA GLU A 116 0.95 10.14 -11.09
C GLU A 116 1.95 9.04 -11.48
N VAL A 117 2.81 9.30 -12.47
CA VAL A 117 3.81 8.31 -12.90
C VAL A 117 4.84 8.10 -11.78
N LEU A 118 4.79 6.92 -11.15
CA LEU A 118 5.73 6.48 -10.12
C LEU A 118 6.86 5.64 -10.72
N PRO A 119 8.10 5.77 -10.23
CA PRO A 119 9.27 5.08 -10.78
C PRO A 119 9.41 3.65 -10.23
N ILE A 120 8.63 2.71 -10.78
CA ILE A 120 8.63 1.30 -10.38
C ILE A 120 9.99 0.66 -10.65
N ARG A 121 10.70 1.05 -11.71
CA ARG A 121 12.06 0.55 -11.96
C ARG A 121 13.01 0.83 -10.81
N GLU A 122 12.96 2.04 -10.27
CA GLU A 122 13.83 2.47 -9.18
C GLU A 122 13.45 1.74 -7.89
N PHE A 123 12.15 1.61 -7.60
CA PHE A 123 11.65 0.81 -6.47
C PHE A 123 12.14 -0.65 -6.53
N VAL A 124 12.00 -1.30 -7.69
CA VAL A 124 12.47 -2.69 -7.88
C VAL A 124 13.98 -2.79 -7.74
N SER A 125 14.73 -1.83 -8.29
CA SER A 125 16.19 -1.80 -8.18
C SER A 125 16.64 -1.63 -6.73
N GLN A 126 15.98 -0.75 -5.97
CA GLN A 126 16.22 -0.58 -4.54
C GLN A 126 15.93 -1.88 -3.78
N TRP A 127 14.80 -2.55 -4.06
CA TRP A 127 14.48 -3.83 -3.44
C TRP A 127 15.54 -4.91 -3.72
N LEU A 128 16.04 -4.99 -4.97
CA LEU A 128 17.10 -5.92 -5.37
C LEU A 128 18.40 -5.68 -4.61
N SER A 129 18.76 -4.42 -4.34
CA SER A 129 19.94 -4.06 -3.54
C SER A 129 19.71 -4.10 -2.02
N SER A 130 18.46 -4.20 -1.57
CA SER A 130 18.11 -4.16 -0.16
C SER A 130 18.24 -5.53 0.50
N ARG A 131 18.29 -5.54 1.84
CA ARG A 131 18.11 -6.75 2.66
C ARG A 131 16.66 -6.96 3.10
N ASN A 132 15.71 -6.25 2.48
CA ASN A 132 14.31 -6.35 2.87
C ASN A 132 13.73 -7.68 2.39
N THR A 133 13.54 -8.61 3.33
CA THR A 133 12.88 -9.90 3.11
C THR A 133 11.41 -9.87 3.53
N ARG A 134 10.92 -8.74 4.03
CA ARG A 134 9.53 -8.59 4.48
C ARG A 134 8.60 -8.25 3.32
N PHE A 135 9.05 -7.46 2.35
CA PHE A 135 8.22 -7.06 1.20
C PHE A 135 7.65 -8.27 0.45
N GLU A 136 6.35 -8.24 0.17
CA GLU A 136 5.64 -9.32 -0.54
C GLU A 136 5.16 -8.89 -1.92
N TRP A 137 4.42 -7.79 -2.02
CA TRP A 137 3.90 -7.35 -3.32
C TRP A 137 3.48 -5.88 -3.35
N MET A 138 3.47 -5.36 -4.56
CA MET A 138 2.94 -4.05 -4.91
C MET A 138 2.05 -4.16 -6.14
N LYS A 139 0.95 -3.41 -6.11
CA LYS A 139 -0.04 -3.33 -7.18
C LYS A 139 -0.39 -1.87 -7.42
N ILE A 140 -0.07 -1.37 -8.61
CA ILE A 140 -0.31 0.03 -8.98
C ILE A 140 -1.16 0.08 -10.23
N SER A 141 -2.26 0.84 -10.18
CA SER A 141 -3.18 0.99 -11.32
C SER A 141 -2.93 2.28 -12.07
N TRP A 142 -3.01 2.23 -13.40
CA TRP A 142 -2.88 3.39 -14.29
C TRP A 142 -1.51 4.08 -14.25
N ASN A 143 -0.46 3.36 -13.83
CA ASN A 143 0.89 3.88 -13.94
C ASN A 143 1.40 3.69 -15.38
N GLU A 144 1.73 4.80 -16.04
CA GLU A 144 2.17 4.81 -17.43
C GLU A 144 3.66 4.55 -17.62
N GLU A 145 4.39 4.20 -16.56
CA GLU A 145 5.78 3.80 -16.71
C GLU A 145 5.89 2.57 -17.61
N ARG A 146 6.42 2.77 -18.82
CA ARG A 146 6.65 1.73 -19.84
C ARG A 146 8.11 1.31 -19.87
N THR A 147 8.71 1.14 -18.70
CA THR A 147 10.11 0.74 -18.60
C THR A 147 10.34 -0.59 -19.33
N ILE A 148 11.35 -0.61 -20.17
CA ILE A 148 11.74 -1.78 -20.93
C ILE A 148 12.56 -2.71 -20.01
N TRP A 149 11.92 -3.73 -19.42
CA TRP A 149 12.60 -4.78 -18.67
C TRP A 149 13.23 -5.80 -19.62
N ASN A 150 14.33 -5.42 -20.29
CA ASN A 150 14.97 -6.28 -21.31
C ASN A 150 16.33 -6.87 -20.93
N GLN A 151 17.00 -6.39 -19.87
CA GLN A 151 18.36 -6.82 -19.54
C GLN A 151 18.40 -7.63 -18.25
N GLY A 152 18.79 -8.91 -18.34
CA GLY A 152 19.01 -9.80 -17.19
C GLY A 152 17.78 -10.56 -16.69
N PHE A 153 16.62 -10.43 -17.35
CA PHE A 153 15.38 -11.02 -16.89
C PHE A 153 15.14 -12.42 -17.44
N ARG A 154 14.63 -13.29 -16.57
CA ARG A 154 14.21 -14.64 -16.98
C ARG A 154 12.74 -14.60 -17.35
N ARG A 155 12.39 -15.31 -18.43
CA ARG A 155 11.00 -15.62 -18.74
C ARG A 155 10.49 -16.64 -17.72
N TRP A 156 9.17 -16.69 -17.56
CA TRP A 156 8.53 -17.67 -16.69
C TRP A 156 8.97 -19.10 -17.05
N ASP A 157 9.31 -19.85 -16.00
CA ASP A 157 9.57 -21.29 -16.06
C ASP A 157 8.70 -21.98 -15.00
N ALA A 158 7.85 -22.90 -15.46
CA ALA A 158 6.95 -23.67 -14.61
C ALA A 158 7.70 -24.60 -13.63
N ALA A 159 8.96 -24.94 -13.90
CA ALA A 159 9.80 -25.71 -12.98
C ALA A 159 10.37 -24.86 -11.84
N ILE A 160 10.36 -23.52 -11.97
CA ILE A 160 10.94 -22.60 -10.98
C ILE A 160 9.86 -22.05 -10.06
N ARG A 161 8.68 -21.70 -10.61
CA ARG A 161 7.55 -21.14 -9.86
C ARG A 161 6.21 -21.34 -10.56
N ASP A 162 5.14 -21.19 -9.79
CA ASP A 162 3.78 -21.21 -10.30
C ASP A 162 3.48 -20.07 -11.27
N ARG A 163 2.49 -20.32 -12.12
CA ARG A 163 1.95 -19.34 -13.06
C ARG A 163 1.21 -18.20 -12.36
N TYR A 164 0.49 -18.50 -11.28
CA TYR A 164 -0.39 -17.54 -10.61
C TYR A 164 0.17 -17.14 -9.25
N PHE A 165 0.27 -15.84 -9.00
CA PHE A 165 0.54 -15.31 -7.66
C PHE A 165 -0.79 -15.02 -6.96
N LYS A 166 -1.02 -15.61 -5.78
CA LYS A 166 -2.25 -15.39 -4.99
C LYS A 166 -2.02 -14.23 -4.02
N PHE A 167 -2.83 -13.17 -4.13
CA PHE A 167 -2.82 -12.08 -3.14
C PHE A 167 -3.66 -12.43 -1.92
N ASN A 168 -4.76 -13.16 -2.15
CA ASN A 168 -5.67 -13.70 -1.15
C ASN A 168 -6.50 -14.82 -1.80
N ASN A 169 -7.49 -15.36 -1.07
CA ASN A 169 -8.32 -16.46 -1.55
C ASN A 169 -9.18 -16.13 -2.79
N TYR A 170 -9.37 -14.85 -3.11
CA TYR A 170 -10.26 -14.37 -4.16
C TYR A 170 -9.52 -13.67 -5.31
N GLU A 171 -8.29 -13.23 -5.08
CA GLU A 171 -7.52 -12.44 -6.04
C GLU A 171 -6.18 -13.09 -6.34
N LYS A 172 -5.93 -13.31 -7.64
CA LYS A 172 -4.65 -13.79 -8.17
C LYS A 172 -4.30 -13.05 -9.44
N VAL A 173 -3.00 -12.94 -9.73
CA VAL A 173 -2.49 -12.42 -11.00
C VAL A 173 -1.82 -13.55 -11.79
N ASP A 174 -2.00 -13.54 -13.10
CA ASP A 174 -1.28 -14.42 -14.01
C ASP A 174 0.08 -13.80 -14.32
N CYS A 175 1.14 -14.46 -13.87
CA CYS A 175 2.53 -14.05 -14.01
C CYS A 175 3.25 -14.78 -15.15
N GLN A 176 2.54 -15.51 -16.03
CA GLN A 176 3.14 -16.24 -17.17
C GLN A 176 3.99 -15.33 -18.06
N HIS A 177 3.53 -14.10 -18.32
CA HIS A 177 4.22 -13.14 -19.18
C HIS A 177 5.02 -12.09 -18.40
N GLY A 178 5.21 -12.31 -17.09
CA GLY A 178 6.05 -11.47 -16.26
C GLY A 178 7.54 -11.66 -16.53
N TYR A 179 8.33 -10.74 -16.00
CA TYR A 179 9.79 -10.78 -15.97
C TYR A 179 10.24 -11.21 -14.58
N ASP A 180 11.07 -12.24 -14.49
CA ASP A 180 11.55 -12.77 -13.21
C ASP A 180 12.93 -12.24 -12.85
N PHE A 181 13.13 -12.02 -11.55
CA PHE A 181 14.33 -11.47 -10.92
C PHE A 181 14.73 -12.40 -9.78
N LEU A 182 15.95 -12.92 -9.79
CA LEU A 182 16.50 -13.65 -8.66
C LEU A 182 17.45 -12.73 -7.90
N ARG A 183 17.14 -12.45 -6.64
CA ARG A 183 18.03 -11.70 -5.74
C ARG A 183 19.12 -12.61 -5.18
N GLU A 184 20.23 -12.03 -4.74
CA GLU A 184 21.40 -12.76 -4.21
C GLU A 184 21.05 -13.70 -3.03
N ASP A 185 20.05 -13.35 -2.23
CA ASP A 185 19.57 -14.17 -1.11
C ASP A 185 18.63 -15.31 -1.51
N GLY A 186 18.38 -15.49 -2.82
CA GLY A 186 17.56 -16.55 -3.37
C GLY A 186 16.06 -16.23 -3.47
N LEU A 187 15.62 -15.05 -3.01
CA LEU A 187 14.25 -14.59 -3.26
C LEU A 187 14.03 -14.33 -4.74
N LEU A 188 12.95 -14.91 -5.26
CA LEU A 188 12.50 -14.71 -6.62
C LEU A 188 11.42 -13.63 -6.61
N ALA A 189 11.48 -12.68 -7.52
CA ALA A 189 10.42 -11.70 -7.73
C ALA A 189 9.98 -11.68 -9.19
N THR A 190 8.80 -11.14 -9.46
CA THR A 190 8.26 -10.96 -10.81
C THR A 190 7.65 -9.58 -10.97
N VAL A 191 7.91 -8.93 -12.10
CA VAL A 191 7.16 -7.75 -12.55
C VAL A 191 6.28 -8.14 -13.72
N VAL A 192 4.99 -7.80 -13.66
CA VAL A 192 4.04 -8.07 -14.75
C VAL A 192 3.09 -6.90 -14.95
N TRP A 193 2.89 -6.54 -16.23
CA TRP A 193 1.84 -5.61 -16.65
C TRP A 193 0.59 -6.38 -17.06
N ARG A 194 -0.55 -6.06 -16.45
CA ARG A 194 -1.83 -6.68 -16.80
C ARG A 194 -3.00 -5.79 -16.45
N HIS A 195 -3.97 -5.65 -17.36
CA HIS A 195 -5.22 -4.90 -17.13
C HIS A 195 -4.98 -3.47 -16.59
N ASN A 196 -4.08 -2.73 -17.24
CA ASN A 196 -3.67 -1.36 -16.84
C ASN A 196 -3.14 -1.28 -15.40
N ARG A 197 -2.49 -2.35 -14.94
CA ARG A 197 -1.83 -2.41 -13.64
C ARG A 197 -0.43 -2.96 -13.77
N ILE A 198 0.45 -2.45 -12.94
CA ILE A 198 1.78 -3.00 -12.70
C ILE A 198 1.69 -3.81 -11.42
N TYR A 199 2.18 -5.04 -11.47
CA TYR A 199 2.36 -5.88 -10.30
C TYR A 199 3.85 -6.16 -10.14
N PHE A 200 4.36 -5.94 -8.92
CA PHE A 200 5.66 -6.42 -8.49
C PHE A 200 5.43 -7.37 -7.33
N VAL A 201 5.82 -8.64 -7.47
CA VAL A 201 5.52 -9.70 -6.50
C VAL A 201 6.79 -10.45 -6.12
N VAL A 202 6.90 -10.85 -4.85
CA VAL A 202 8.01 -11.63 -4.30
C VAL A 202 7.50 -13.01 -3.89
N TRP A 203 8.10 -14.04 -4.46
CA TRP A 203 7.73 -15.44 -4.27
C TRP A 203 8.39 -16.02 -3.02
N HIS A 204 7.85 -15.68 -1.85
CA HIS A 204 8.20 -16.33 -0.58
C HIS A 204 7.87 -17.83 -0.59
N LYS A 205 6.84 -18.21 -1.35
CA LYS A 205 6.55 -19.59 -1.76
C LYS A 205 6.47 -19.61 -3.27
N ARG A 206 7.37 -20.37 -3.91
CA ARG A 206 7.44 -20.50 -5.38
C ARG A 206 6.24 -21.24 -5.96
N PHE A 207 5.64 -22.14 -5.19
CA PHE A 207 4.46 -22.93 -5.55
C PHE A 207 3.40 -22.78 -4.46
N GLN A 208 2.14 -22.49 -4.83
CA GLN A 208 1.08 -22.00 -3.94
C GLN A 208 -0.30 -22.60 -4.22
#